data_AF-A0A7C2WPT9-F1
#
_entry.id   AF-A0A7C2WPT9-F1
#
_cell.length_a   1.000
_cell.length_b   1.000
_cell.length_c   1.000
_cell.angle_alpha   90.00
_cell.angle_beta   90.00
_cell.angle_gamma   90.00
#
_symmetry.space_group_name_H-M   'P 1'
#
loop_
_entity.id
_entity.type
_entity.pdbx_description
1 polymer ?
#
loop_
_entity_poly.entity_id
_entity_poly.type
_entity_poly.pdbx_seq_one_letter_code
_entity_poly.pdbx_strand_id
1 'polypeptide(L)' 'MLIEVLGLIGLILLGLLIILIIKLLFMLVPAAIVALIVWLLTGSTWLTGIAFLIVAALSILKIL' A
#
# COMPACT_ATOMS: atom_id res chain seq x y z
N MET A 1 16.08 21.58 25.92
CA MET A 1 15.97 20.15 26.30
C MET A 1 14.60 19.52 26.06
N LEU A 2 13.52 19.83 26.80
CA LEU A 2 12.23 19.10 26.64
C LEU A 2 11.60 19.26 25.25
N ILE A 3 11.59 20.48 24.70
CA ILE A 3 11.07 20.78 23.35
C ILE A 3 11.89 20.09 22.26
N GLU A 4 13.22 20.02 22.42
CA GLU A 4 14.09 19.29 21.50
C GLU A 4 13.77 17.80 21.50
N VAL A 5 13.56 17.20 22.68
CA VAL A 5 13.20 15.78 22.83
C VAL A 5 11.83 15.49 22.23
N LEU A 6 10.82 16.32 22.50
CA LEU A 6 9.48 16.16 21.92
C LEU A 6 9.49 16.35 20.39
N GLY A 7 10.27 17.32 19.89
CA GLY A 7 10.48 17.52 18.46
C GLY A 7 11.12 16.30 17.79
N LEU A 8 12.15 15.71 18.42
CA LEU A 8 12.79 14.48 17.94
C LEU A 8 11.81 13.31 17.87
N ILE A 9 10.99 13.11 18.90
CA ILE A 9 9.97 12.05 18.92
C ILE A 9 8.96 12.27 17.78
N GLY A 10 8.49 13.51 17.57
CA GLY A 10 7.58 13.84 16.48
C GLY A 10 8.16 13.53 15.10
N LEU A 11 9.44 13.86 14.87
CA LEU A 11 10.14 13.56 13.62
C LEU A 11 10.31 12.05 13.39
N ILE A 12 10.60 11.28 14.44
CA ILE A 12 10.70 9.82 14.35
C ILE A 12 9.35 9.21 13.97
N LEU A 13 8.25 9.64 14.61
CA LEU A 13 6.91 9.16 14.29
C LEU A 13 6.51 9.50 12.84
N LEU A 14 6.83 10.72 12.39
CA LEU A 14 6.59 11.14 11.01
C LEU A 14 7.38 10.26 10.02
N GLY A 15 8.67 10.04 10.29
CA GLY A 15 9.52 9.18 9.48
C GLY A 15 8.98 7.74 9.40
N LEU A 16 8.54 7.20 10.55
CA LEU A 16 7.94 5.86 10.60
C LEU A 16 6.63 5.78 9.81
N LEU A 17 5.78 6.81 9.90
CA LEU A 17 4.53 6.88 9.13
C LEU A 17 4.82 6.90 7.62
N ILE A 18 5.80 7.69 7.19
CA ILE A 18 6.21 7.76 5.78
C ILE A 18 6.71 6.40 5.30
N ILE A 19 7.57 5.74 6.07
CA ILE A 19 8.09 4.40 5.74
C ILE A 19 6.93 3.39 5.63
N LEU A 20 5.95 3.44 6.54
CA LEU A 20 4.78 2.57 6.51
C LEU A 20 3.97 2.76 5.22
N ILE A 21 3.70 4.01 4.84
CA ILE A 21 2.93 4.34 3.62
C ILE A 21 3.69 3.85 2.39
N ILE A 22 4.98 4.16 2.28
CA ILE A 22 5.80 3.73 1.14
C ILE A 22 5.81 2.21 1.03
N LYS A 23 6.04 1.51 2.16
CA LYS A 23 6.04 0.05 2.20
C LYS A 23 4.69 -0.55 1.78
N LEU A 24 3.58 0.06 2.22
CA LEU A 24 2.24 -0.36 1.82
C LEU A 24 2.01 -0.17 0.32
N LEU A 25 2.44 0.96 -0.24
CA LEU A 25 2.34 1.22 -1.68
C LEU A 25 3.13 0.19 -2.49
N PHE A 26 4.38 -0.11 -2.10
CA PHE A 26 5.18 -1.13 -2.78
C PHE A 26 4.58 -2.54 -2.66
N MET A 27 3.99 -2.89 -1.52
CA MET A 27 3.31 -4.17 -1.32
C MET A 27 2.07 -4.34 -2.19
N LEU A 28 1.42 -3.23 -2.58
CA LEU A 28 0.24 -3.25 -3.45
C LEU A 28 0.57 -3.24 -4.95
N VAL A 29 1.85 -3.14 -5.33
CA VAL A 29 2.28 -3.16 -6.73
C VAL A 29 1.78 -4.42 -7.48
N PRO A 30 1.90 -5.65 -6.95
CA PRO A 30 1.38 -6.84 -7.62
C PRO A 30 -0.14 -6.76 -7.84
N ALA A 31 -0.88 -6.26 -6.85
CA ALA A 31 -2.32 -6.07 -6.94
C ALA A 31 -2.71 -5.05 -8.01
N ALA A 32 -1.96 -3.95 -8.11
CA ALA A 32 -2.16 -2.92 -9.13
C ALA A 32 -1.88 -3.48 -10.54
N ILE A 33 -0.84 -4.28 -10.71
CA ILE A 33 -0.51 -4.94 -11.99
C ILE A 33 -1.65 -5.88 -12.40
N VAL A 34 -2.13 -6.74 -11.49
CA VAL A 34 -3.22 -7.67 -11.80
C VAL A 34 -4.50 -6.93 -12.13
N ALA A 35 -4.83 -5.88 -11.37
CA ALA A 35 -5.99 -5.04 -11.64
C ALA A 35 -5.91 -4.40 -13.05
N LEU A 36 -4.75 -3.87 -13.42
CA LEU A 36 -4.53 -3.29 -14.74
C LEU A 36 -4.74 -4.32 -15.86
N ILE A 37 -4.23 -5.55 -15.67
CA ILE A 37 -4.43 -6.65 -16.64
C ILE A 37 -5.91 -6.99 -16.76
N VAL A 38 -6.63 -7.14 -15.65
CA VAL A 38 -8.07 -7.44 -15.66
C VAL A 38 -8.86 -6.33 -16.34
N TRP A 39 -8.52 -5.08 -16.09
CA TRP A 39 -9.15 -3.94 -16.75
C TRP A 39 -8.93 -3.95 -18.26
N LEU A 40 -7.69 -4.19 -18.72
CA LEU A 40 -7.36 -4.26 -20.15
C LEU A 40 -8.12 -5.38 -20.87
N LEU A 41 -8.36 -6.51 -20.19
CA LEU A 41 -9.05 -7.66 -20.78
C LEU A 41 -10.58 -7.55 -20.75
N THR A 42 -11.15 -6.92 -19.72
CA THR A 42 -12.60 -6.91 -19.49
C THR A 42 -13.27 -5.57 -19.73
N GLY A 43 -12.51 -4.46 -19.69
CA GLY A 43 -13.04 -3.09 -19.65
C GLY A 43 -13.87 -2.77 -18.40
N SER A 44 -14.04 -3.71 -17.47
CA SER A 44 -14.96 -3.59 -16.34
C SER A 44 -14.25 -3.06 -15.10
N THR A 45 -14.66 -1.88 -14.65
CA THR A 45 -14.15 -1.27 -13.40
C THR A 45 -14.53 -2.09 -12.17
N TRP A 46 -15.68 -2.78 -12.20
CA TRP A 46 -16.13 -3.62 -11.11
C TRP A 46 -15.25 -4.86 -10.93
N LEU A 47 -14.98 -5.59 -12.01
CA LEU A 47 -14.11 -6.77 -11.97
C LEU A 47 -12.66 -6.40 -11.63
N THR A 48 -12.20 -5.25 -12.12
CA THR A 48 -10.90 -4.67 -11.79
C THR A 48 -10.75 -4.43 -10.29
N GLY A 49 -11.76 -3.80 -9.67
CA GLY A 49 -11.77 -3.56 -8.23
C GLY A 49 -11.76 -4.85 -7.42
N ILE A 50 -12.56 -5.85 -7.81
CA ILE A 50 -12.57 -7.17 -7.16
C ILE A 50 -11.19 -7.84 -7.25
N ALA A 51 -10.59 -7.85 -8.44
CA ALA A 51 -9.26 -8.44 -8.66
C ALA A 51 -8.17 -7.73 -7.84
N PHE A 52 -8.18 -6.38 -7.80
CA PHE A 52 -7.29 -5.60 -6.96
C PHE A 52 -7.42 -6.00 -5.49
N LEU A 53 -8.65 -6.05 -4.96
CA LEU A 53 -8.89 -6.35 -3.54
C LEU A 53 -8.45 -7.76 -3.16
N ILE A 54 -8.72 -8.76 -4.00
CA ILE A 54 -8.29 -10.13 -3.77
C ILE A 54 -6.76 -10.22 -3.71
N VAL A 55 -6.07 -9.67 -4.73
CA VAL A 55 -4.60 -9.74 -4.78
C VAL A 55 -3.95 -8.87 -3.71
N ALA A 56 -4.54 -7.71 -3.37
CA ALA A 56 -4.08 -6.87 -2.28
C ALA A 56 -4.15 -7.61 -0.94
N ALA A 57 -5.26 -8.30 -0.66
CA ALA A 57 -5.40 -9.12 0.53
C ALA A 57 -4.34 -10.24 0.58
N LEU A 58 -4.11 -10.94 -0.54
CA LEU A 58 -3.10 -11.99 -0.62
C LEU A 58 -1.66 -11.45 -0.45
N SER A 59 -1.36 -10.28 -1.01
CA SER A 59 -0.05 -9.62 -0.89
C SER A 59 0.22 -9.17 0.55
N ILE A 60 -0.80 -8.65 1.24
CA ILE A 60 -0.71 -8.27 2.66
C ILE A 60 -0.51 -9.50 3.55
N LEU A 61 -1.19 -10.61 3.23
CA LEU A 61 -1.02 -11.89 3.93
C LEU A 61 0.33 -12.58 3.62
N LYS A 62 1.19 -11.98 2.78
CA LYS A 62 2.48 -12.54 2.33
C LYS A 62 2.35 -13.92 1.66
N ILE A 63 1.20 -14.17 1.04
CA ILE A 63 0.97 -15.37 0.24
C ILE A 63 1.53 -15.18 -1.18
N LEU A 64 1.70 -13.92 -1.59
CA LEU A 64 2.22 -13.45 -2.87
C LEU A 64 3.37 -12.45 -2.66
#